data_AF-A0A3B9IPK5-F1
#
_entry.id   AF-A0A3B9IPK5-F1
#
_cell.length_a   1.000
_cell.length_b   1.000
_cell.length_c   1.000
_cell.angle_alpha   90.00
_cell.angle_beta   90.00
_cell.angle_gamma   90.00
#
_symmetry.space_group_name_H-M   'P 1'
#
loop_
_entity.id
_entity.type
_entity.pdbx_description
1 polymer ?
#
loop_
_entity_poly.entity_id
_entity_poly.type
_entity_poly.pdbx_seq_one_letter_code
_entity_poly.pdbx_strand_id
1 'polypeptide(L)'
;DFNDFEVGRRHGLDMINVLDADARIVDEPVIPAAYRGLDRFKARERIVADLEAAGLLEGIEPVTHTVPYGDRSGVVIEPWLTDQ
;
A
#
# COMPACT_ATOMS: atom_id res chain seq x y z
N ASP A 1 -5.50 -5.99 -1.17
CA ASP A 1 -6.38 -6.28 -0.01
C ASP A 1 -6.89 -7.73 -0.11
N PHE A 2 -7.90 -8.13 0.68
CA PHE A 2 -8.46 -9.50 0.62
C PHE A 2 -9.09 -9.83 -0.75
N ASN A 3 -9.74 -8.85 -1.39
CA ASN A 3 -10.34 -9.05 -2.70
C ASN A 3 -9.24 -9.21 -3.76
N ASP A 4 -8.20 -8.37 -3.72
CA ASP A 4 -7.05 -8.49 -4.62
C ASP A 4 -6.33 -9.83 -4.45
N PHE A 5 -6.18 -10.30 -3.20
CA PHE A 5 -5.57 -11.58 -2.90
C PHE A 5 -6.33 -12.75 -3.53
N GLU A 6 -7.66 -12.77 -3.39
CA GLU A 6 -8.50 -13.82 -3.98
C GLU A 6 -8.47 -13.80 -5.50
N VAL A 7 -8.50 -12.61 -6.11
CA VAL A 7 -8.39 -12.43 -7.56
C VAL A 7 -7.01 -12.90 -8.04
N GLY A 8 -5.93 -12.46 -7.39
CA GLY A 8 -4.57 -12.87 -7.71
C GLY A 8 -4.38 -14.37 -7.65
N ARG A 9 -4.88 -15.02 -6.60
CA ARG A 9 -4.84 -16.48 -6.45
C ARG A 9 -5.64 -17.21 -7.54
N ARG A 10 -6.83 -16.72 -7.88
CA ARG A 10 -7.69 -17.33 -8.93
C ARG A 10 -7.01 -17.30 -10.30
N HIS A 11 -6.23 -16.26 -10.56
CA HIS A 11 -5.58 -16.02 -11.85
C HIS A 11 -4.09 -16.41 -11.87
N GLY A 12 -3.54 -16.94 -10.77
CA GLY A 12 -2.13 -17.35 -10.69
C GLY A 12 -1.15 -16.19 -10.81
N LEU A 13 -1.51 -15.00 -10.29
CA LEU A 13 -0.64 -13.83 -10.26
C LEU A 13 0.36 -13.93 -9.11
N ASP A 14 1.51 -13.28 -9.29
CA ASP A 14 2.53 -13.19 -8.24
C ASP A 14 2.01 -12.39 -7.04
N MET A 15 2.23 -12.94 -5.85
CA MET A 15 1.81 -12.33 -4.59
C MET A 15 2.94 -11.45 -4.05
N ILE A 16 2.90 -10.16 -4.37
CA ILE A 16 3.92 -9.19 -3.99
C ILE A 16 3.50 -8.47 -2.71
N ASN A 17 4.36 -8.50 -1.69
CA ASN A 17 4.22 -7.65 -0.51
C ASN A 17 5.15 -6.43 -0.64
N VAL A 18 4.61 -5.23 -0.38
CA VAL A 18 5.33 -3.95 -0.48
C VAL A 18 5.60 -3.30 0.87
N LEU A 19 5.07 -3.86 1.96
CA LEU A 19 5.18 -3.30 3.32
C LEU A 19 5.94 -4.24 4.27
N ASP A 20 6.70 -3.65 5.19
CA ASP A 20 7.41 -4.33 6.28
C ASP A 20 6.62 -4.34 7.61
N ALA A 21 7.29 -4.84 8.68
CA ALA A 21 6.81 -4.96 10.07
C ALA A 21 6.18 -3.70 10.63
N ASP A 22 6.75 -2.57 10.24
CA ASP A 22 6.41 -1.27 10.76
C ASP A 22 5.58 -0.47 9.75
N ALA A 23 5.04 -1.15 8.74
CA ALA A 23 4.30 -0.58 7.62
C ALA A 23 5.08 0.49 6.85
N ARG A 24 6.39 0.29 6.72
CA ARG A 24 7.25 1.02 5.79
C ARG A 24 7.39 0.25 4.49
N ILE A 25 7.70 0.97 3.42
CA ILE A 25 7.95 0.38 2.10
C ILE A 25 9.24 -0.47 2.16
N VAL A 26 9.16 -1.73 1.75
CA VAL A 26 10.31 -2.66 1.75
C VAL A 26 11.45 -2.17 0.85
N ASP A 27 12.69 -2.48 1.23
CA ASP A 27 13.87 -2.21 0.39
C ASP A 27 14.10 -3.34 -0.61
N GLU A 28 13.25 -3.39 -1.64
CA GLU A 28 13.35 -4.38 -2.71
C GLU A 28 13.69 -3.74 -4.06
N PRO A 29 14.45 -4.41 -4.95
CA PRO A 29 14.85 -3.87 -6.25
C PRO A 29 13.68 -3.43 -7.15
N VAL A 30 12.53 -4.11 -7.03
CA VAL A 30 11.31 -3.81 -7.78
C VAL A 30 10.68 -2.47 -7.39
N ILE A 31 10.95 -1.98 -6.18
CA ILE A 31 10.44 -0.70 -5.68
C ILE A 31 11.38 0.44 -6.12
N PRO A 32 10.88 1.57 -6.62
CA PRO A 32 11.74 2.72 -6.91
C PRO A 32 12.43 3.25 -5.64
N ALA A 33 13.73 3.53 -5.73
CA ALA A 33 14.57 3.92 -4.60
C ALA A 33 14.03 5.13 -3.81
N ALA A 34 13.29 6.03 -4.47
CA ALA A 34 12.68 7.21 -3.84
C ALA A 34 11.63 6.86 -2.76
N TYR A 35 11.06 5.65 -2.77
CA TYR A 35 9.99 5.25 -1.86
C TYR A 35 10.44 4.27 -0.78
N ARG A 36 11.57 3.58 -0.96
CA ARG A 36 12.04 2.53 -0.05
C ARG A 36 12.31 3.09 1.34
N GLY A 37 11.85 2.38 2.37
CA GLY A 37 11.98 2.77 3.77
C GLY A 37 11.05 3.91 4.22
N LEU A 38 10.24 4.49 3.33
CA LEU A 38 9.24 5.48 3.73
C LEU A 38 8.09 4.80 4.49
N ASP A 39 7.58 5.48 5.52
CA ASP A 39 6.28 5.15 6.11
C ASP A 39 5.18 5.22 5.03
N ARG A 40 4.20 4.29 5.08
CA ARG A 40 3.12 4.18 4.08
C ARG A 40 2.38 5.48 3.78
N PHE A 41 2.17 6.36 4.77
CA PHE A 41 1.45 7.60 4.56
C PHE A 41 2.33 8.63 3.84
N LYS A 42 3.60 8.72 4.22
CA LYS A 42 4.60 9.54 3.52
C LYS A 42 4.83 9.06 2.09
N ALA A 43 4.88 7.74 1.89
CA ALA A 43 4.99 7.15 0.56
C ALA A 43 3.78 7.53 -0.31
N ARG A 44 2.55 7.45 0.24
CA ARG A 44 1.32 7.84 -0.46
C ARG A 44 1.35 9.31 -0.88
N GLU A 45 1.68 10.23 0.02
CA GLU A 45 1.79 11.66 -0.29
C GLU A 45 2.78 11.90 -1.44
N ARG A 46 3.94 11.25 -1.39
CA ARG A 46 4.96 11.38 -2.42
C ARG A 46 4.52 10.81 -3.77
N ILE A 47 3.90 9.63 -3.77
CA ILE A 47 3.38 8.99 -4.99
C ILE A 47 2.34 9.89 -5.68
N VAL A 48 1.43 10.49 -4.91
CA VAL A 48 0.42 11.41 -5.47
C VAL A 48 1.10 12.62 -6.13
N ALA A 49 2.09 13.23 -5.47
CA ALA A 49 2.84 14.35 -6.04
C ALA A 49 3.62 13.97 -7.31
N ASP A 50 4.23 12.79 -7.33
CA ASP A 50 4.98 12.29 -8.49
C ASP A 50 4.03 11.94 -9.66
N LEU A 51 2.83 11.42 -9.40
CA LEU A 51 1.78 11.18 -10.41
C LEU A 51 1.22 12.49 -10.98
N GLU A 52 1.02 13.50 -10.14
CA GLU A 52 0.60 14.84 -10.57
C GLU A 52 1.66 15.49 -11.46
N ALA A 53 2.93 15.46 -11.05
CA ALA A 53 4.04 15.99 -11.83
C ALA A 53 4.22 15.28 -13.19
N ALA A 54 3.88 13.99 -13.26
CA ALA A 54 3.90 13.22 -14.50
C ALA A 54 2.67 13.43 -15.40
N GLY A 55 1.64 14.16 -14.93
CA GLY A 55 0.38 14.30 -15.64
C GLY A 55 -0.44 13.01 -15.71
N LEU A 56 -0.22 12.07 -14.78
CA LEU A 56 -0.90 10.77 -14.69
C LEU A 56 -2.05 10.76 -13.68
N LEU A 57 -2.27 11.86 -12.96
CA LEU A 57 -3.34 12.02 -12.00
C LEU A 57 -4.58 12.65 -12.66
N GLU A 58 -5.66 11.88 -12.77
CA GLU A 58 -6.93 12.38 -13.32
C GLU A 58 -7.68 13.28 -12.33
N GLY A 59 -7.69 12.94 -11.05
CA GLY A 59 -8.38 13.71 -10.01
C GLY A 59 -8.24 13.12 -8.62
N ILE A 60 -8.68 13.88 -7.61
CA ILE A 60 -8.73 13.47 -6.20
C ILE A 60 -10.13 13.75 -5.66
N GLU A 61 -10.76 12.72 -5.10
CA GLU A 61 -12.11 12.82 -4.54
C GLU A 61 -12.15 12.29 -3.10
N PRO A 62 -12.88 12.95 -2.17
CA PRO A 62 -13.07 12.43 -0.83
C PRO A 62 -14.06 11.26 -0.85
N VAL A 63 -13.62 10.10 -0.37
CA VAL A 63 -14.45 8.89 -0.27
C VAL A 63 -14.61 8.45 1.18
N THR A 64 -15.85 8.42 1.66
CA THR A 64 -16.18 7.82 2.95
C THR A 64 -16.21 6.30 2.81
N HIS A 65 -15.31 5.62 3.52
CA HIS A 65 -15.26 4.16 3.58
C HIS A 65 -14.89 3.70 4.98
N THR A 66 -15.15 2.43 5.28
CA THR A 66 -14.80 1.83 6.56
C THR A 66 -13.33 1.41 6.57
N VAL A 67 -12.57 1.91 7.53
CA VAL A 67 -11.17 1.54 7.76
C VAL A 67 -11.08 0.77 9.08
N PRO A 68 -10.49 -0.44 9.11
CA PRO A 68 -10.29 -1.18 10.35
C PRO A 68 -9.16 -0.57 11.18
N TYR A 69 -9.38 -0.48 12.50
CA TYR A 69 -8.41 0.04 13.46
C TYR A 69 -8.08 -1.03 14.52
N GLY A 70 -6.83 -1.05 14.98
CA GLY A 70 -6.39 -1.91 16.07
C GLY A 70 -7.06 -1.53 17.38
N ASP A 71 -7.69 -2.49 18.04
CA ASP A 71 -8.49 -2.29 19.26
C ASP A 71 -7.73 -1.57 20.40
N ARG A 72 -6.41 -1.83 20.53
CA ARG A 72 -5.57 -1.24 21.59
C ARG A 72 -4.78 -0.02 21.18
N SER A 73 -4.34 0.05 19.92
CA SER A 73 -3.44 1.10 19.44
C SER A 73 -4.18 2.23 18.73
N GLY A 74 -5.40 1.99 18.25
CA GLY A 74 -6.12 2.93 17.38
C GLY A 74 -5.46 3.16 16.02
N VAL A 75 -4.48 2.33 15.64
CA VAL A 75 -3.75 2.46 14.37
C VAL A 75 -4.47 1.66 13.28
N VAL A 76 -4.47 2.19 12.04
CA VAL A 76 -5.03 1.50 10.87
C VAL A 76 -4.35 0.15 10.65
N ILE A 77 -5.17 -0.90 10.52
CA ILE A 77 -4.72 -2.27 10.24
C ILE A 77 -4.49 -2.43 8.73
N GLU A 78 -3.30 -2.87 8.36
CA GLU A 78 -2.97 -3.17 6.95
C GLU A 78 -3.08 -4.69 6.69
N PRO A 79 -3.60 -5.10 5.53
CA PRO A 79 -3.53 -6.49 5.10
C PRO A 79 -2.07 -6.86 4.83
N TRP A 80 -1.57 -7.88 5.53
CA TRP A 80 -0.22 -8.39 5.34
C TRP A 80 -0.24 -9.81 4.80
N LEU A 81 0.48 -10.03 3.69
CA LEU A 81 0.73 -11.35 3.12
C LEU A 81 1.66 -12.20 4.02
N THR A 82 1.09 -13.07 4.84
CA THR A 82 1.85 -14.00 5.68
C THR A 82 1.50 -15.43 5.31
N ASP A 83 2.47 -16.33 5.44
CA ASP A 83 2.25 -17.76 5.37
C ASP A 83 1.46 -18.15 6.63
N GLN A 84 0.13 -18.27 6.52
CA GLN A 84 -0.76 -18.75 7.60
C GLN A 84 -1.05 -20.24 7.42
#